data_AF-A0A2A6NGC4-F1
#
_entry.id   AF-A0A2A6NGC4-F1
#
_cell.length_a   1.000
_cell.length_b   1.000
_cell.length_c   1.000
_cell.angle_alpha   90.00
_cell.angle_beta   90.00
_cell.angle_gamma   90.00
#
_symmetry.space_group_name_H-M   'P 1'
#
loop_
_entity.id
_entity.type
_entity.pdbx_description
1 polymer ?
#
loop_
_entity_poly.entity_id
_entity_poly.type
_entity_poly.pdbx_seq_one_letter_code
_entity_poly.pdbx_strand_id
1 'polypeptide(L)'
;MTHVTDYFFLGAAGFFSVIGEYKLSFWISAIGIINHAGGALRAIIDPDWYLRKRIEANLPVDFFNSGIKSLVITKAIMIGVLSWAAWRAGVHAGYF
;
A
#
# COMPACT_ATOMS: atom_id res chain seq x y z
N MET A 1 -10.42 -8.35 -5.23
CA MET A 1 -9.60 -7.39 -6.03
C MET A 1 -8.67 -6.50 -5.19
N THR A 2 -8.85 -6.37 -3.87
CA THR A 2 -8.02 -5.52 -2.99
C THR A 2 -6.54 -5.95 -2.87
N HIS A 3 -6.23 -7.24 -3.01
CA HIS A 3 -4.84 -7.71 -2.96
C HIS A 3 -4.01 -7.30 -4.19
N VAL A 4 -4.64 -7.11 -5.36
CA VAL A 4 -3.90 -6.84 -6.60
C VAL A 4 -3.30 -5.43 -6.59
N THR A 5 -4.06 -4.44 -6.14
CA THR A 5 -3.56 -3.06 -6.00
C THR A 5 -2.55 -2.91 -4.87
N ASP A 6 -2.66 -3.72 -3.81
CA ASP A 6 -1.73 -3.64 -2.68
C ASP A 6 -0.31 -4.07 -3.08
N TYR A 7 -0.19 -5.13 -3.89
CA TYR A 7 1.12 -5.56 -4.40
C TYR A 7 1.54 -4.89 -5.70
N PHE A 8 0.62 -4.22 -6.42
CA PHE A 8 0.95 -3.53 -7.66
C PHE A 8 2.03 -2.48 -7.48
N PHE A 9 1.90 -1.59 -6.50
CA PHE A 9 2.89 -0.53 -6.27
C PHE A 9 4.26 -1.10 -5.92
N LEU A 10 4.28 -2.14 -5.09
CA LEU A 10 5.51 -2.83 -4.72
C LEU A 10 6.16 -3.50 -5.93
N GLY A 11 5.39 -4.26 -6.71
CA GLY A 11 5.89 -4.97 -7.89
C GLY A 11 6.35 -4.01 -8.99
N ALA A 12 5.59 -2.96 -9.26
CA ALA A 12 5.94 -1.94 -10.24
C ALA A 12 7.19 -1.17 -9.81
N ALA A 13 7.26 -0.70 -8.55
CA ALA A 13 8.46 -0.04 -8.03
C ALA A 13 9.68 -0.96 -8.11
N GLY A 14 9.54 -2.22 -7.72
CA GLY A 14 10.60 -3.22 -7.84
C GLY A 14 11.07 -3.40 -9.29
N PHE A 15 10.14 -3.53 -10.24
CA PHE A 15 10.45 -3.65 -11.66
C PHE A 15 11.25 -2.44 -12.18
N PHE A 16 10.78 -1.21 -11.92
CA PHE A 16 11.48 0.01 -12.34
C PHE A 16 12.85 0.14 -11.70
N SER A 17 13.00 -0.28 -10.45
CA SER A 17 14.30 -0.29 -9.76
C SER A 17 15.29 -1.25 -10.42
N VAL A 18 14.84 -2.44 -10.86
CA VAL A 18 15.68 -3.44 -11.53
C VAL A 18 16.16 -2.96 -12.90
N ILE A 19 15.34 -2.26 -13.66
CA ILE A 19 15.70 -1.74 -14.99
C ILE A 19 16.46 -0.39 -14.95
N GLY A 20 16.76 0.13 -13.74
CA GLY A 20 17.50 1.37 -13.56
C GLY A 20 16.66 2.65 -13.64
N GLU A 21 15.34 2.53 -13.77
CA GLU A 21 14.40 3.65 -13.84
C GLU A 21 14.04 4.18 -12.44
N TYR A 22 15.05 4.68 -11.72
CA TYR A 22 14.94 5.05 -10.30
C TYR A 22 13.97 6.21 -10.04
N LYS A 23 13.82 7.16 -10.97
CA LYS A 23 12.82 8.24 -10.86
C LYS A 23 11.39 7.70 -10.87
N LEU A 24 11.09 6.77 -11.78
CA LEU A 24 9.78 6.13 -11.85
C LEU A 24 9.54 5.24 -10.63
N SER A 25 10.55 4.46 -10.23
CA SER A 25 10.51 3.65 -9.01
C SER A 25 10.21 4.50 -7.77
N PHE A 26 10.81 5.68 -7.65
CA PHE A 26 10.56 6.62 -6.56
C PHE A 26 9.10 7.07 -6.54
N TRP A 27 8.60 7.61 -7.66
CA TRP A 27 7.24 8.18 -7.72
C TRP A 27 6.15 7.12 -7.54
N ILE A 28 6.34 5.92 -8.09
CA ILE A 28 5.39 4.82 -7.86
C ILE A 28 5.36 4.41 -6.39
N SER A 29 6.52 4.38 -5.74
CA SER A 29 6.58 4.08 -4.31
C SER A 29 5.88 5.18 -3.49
N ALA A 30 6.13 6.45 -3.81
CA ALA A 30 5.49 7.59 -3.14
C ALA A 30 3.96 7.61 -3.31
N ILE A 31 3.46 7.37 -4.52
CA ILE A 31 2.02 7.25 -4.78
C ILE A 31 1.43 6.05 -4.04
N GLY A 32 2.14 4.92 -4.01
CA GLY A 32 1.75 3.75 -3.25
C GLY A 32 1.59 4.05 -1.75
N ILE A 33 2.53 4.79 -1.15
CA ILE A 33 2.44 5.23 0.26
C ILE A 33 1.15 6.02 0.49
N ILE A 34 0.86 7.00 -0.36
CA ILE A 34 -0.35 7.83 -0.25
C ILE A 34 -1.61 6.97 -0.37
N ASN A 35 -1.64 6.03 -1.32
CA ASN A 35 -2.77 5.12 -1.50
C ASN A 35 -2.99 4.22 -0.27
N HIS A 36 -1.92 3.65 0.31
CA HIS A 36 -2.02 2.83 1.52
C HIS A 36 -2.44 3.65 2.74
N ALA A 37 -1.89 4.86 2.91
CA ALA A 37 -2.25 5.77 3.99
C ALA A 37 -3.71 6.22 3.90
N GLY A 38 -4.17 6.59 2.70
CA GLY A 38 -5.57 6.93 2.44
C GLY A 38 -6.53 5.77 2.72
N GLY A 39 -6.16 4.55 2.32
CA GLY A 39 -6.93 3.34 2.61
C GLY A 39 -7.01 3.03 4.12
N ALA A 40 -5.91 3.20 4.85
CA ALA A 40 -5.88 3.02 6.30
C ALA A 40 -6.73 4.08 7.01
N LEU A 41 -6.59 5.35 6.65
CA LEU A 41 -7.34 6.46 7.22
C LEU A 41 -8.85 6.30 6.99
N ARG A 42 -9.25 5.94 5.77
CA ARG A 42 -10.65 5.74 5.43
C ARG A 42 -11.28 4.57 6.21
N ALA A 43 -10.53 3.50 6.45
CA ALA A 43 -10.99 2.38 7.26
C ALA A 43 -11.11 2.71 8.76
N ILE A 44 -10.36 3.70 9.25
CA ILE A 44 -10.46 4.21 10.63
C ILE A 44 -11.68 5.14 10.77
N ILE A 45 -11.89 6.04 9.79
CA ILE A 45 -12.97 7.04 9.83
C ILE A 45 -14.33 6.43 9.51
N ASP A 46 -14.39 5.52 8.53
CA ASP A 46 -15.62 4.82 8.10
C ASP A 46 -15.38 3.29 8.12
N PRO A 47 -15.51 2.67 9.30
CA PRO A 47 -15.44 1.21 9.45
C PRO A 47 -16.41 0.44 8.54
N ASP A 48 -17.59 1.00 8.29
CA ASP A 48 -18.63 0.37 7.47
C ASP A 48 -18.23 0.30 6.01
N TRP A 49 -17.45 1.26 5.51
CA TRP A 49 -16.87 1.19 4.16
C TRP A 49 -15.98 -0.04 4.00
N TYR A 50 -15.16 -0.36 5.00
CA TYR A 50 -14.29 -1.53 4.97
C TYR A 50 -15.12 -2.83 4.96
N LEU A 51 -16.15 -2.91 5.82
CA LEU A 51 -17.06 -4.06 5.87
C LEU A 51 -17.78 -4.26 4.53
N ARG A 52 -18.34 -3.20 3.95
CA ARG A 52 -18.98 -3.23 2.62
C ARG A 52 -18.01 -3.73 1.55
N LYS A 53 -16.78 -3.22 1.51
CA LYS A 53 -15.76 -3.64 0.54
C LYS A 53 -15.33 -5.10 0.69
N ARG A 54 -15.28 -5.63 1.92
CA ARG A 54 -14.99 -7.04 2.18
C ARG A 54 -16.12 -7.95 1.69
N ILE A 55 -17.38 -7.56 1.94
CA ILE A 55 -18.57 -8.27 1.46
C ILE A 55 -18.64 -8.25 -0.07
N GLU A 56 -18.45 -7.09 -0.71
CA GLU A 56 -18.38 -6.96 -2.18
C GLU A 56 -17.29 -7.85 -2.80
N ALA A 57 -16.18 -8.05 -2.08
CA ALA A 57 -15.06 -8.87 -2.54
C ALA A 57 -15.21 -10.36 -2.20
N ASN A 58 -16.35 -10.78 -1.61
CA ASN A 58 -16.59 -12.12 -1.10
C ASN A 58 -15.49 -12.61 -0.15
N LEU A 59 -14.94 -11.71 0.67
CA LEU A 59 -13.89 -11.99 1.64
C LEU A 59 -14.50 -12.25 3.03
N PRO A 60 -13.95 -13.18 3.82
CA PRO A 60 -14.45 -13.46 5.16
C PRO A 60 -14.40 -12.20 6.03
N VAL A 61 -15.53 -11.88 6.67
CA VAL A 61 -15.65 -10.78 7.63
C VAL A 61 -15.59 -11.39 9.01
N ASP A 62 -14.45 -11.22 9.69
CA ASP A 62 -14.31 -11.63 11.07
C ASP A 62 -14.93 -10.55 11.95
N PHE A 63 -16.18 -10.74 12.38
CA PHE A 63 -16.92 -9.79 13.21
C PHE A 63 -16.34 -9.68 14.63
N PHE A 64 -15.67 -10.73 15.12
CA PHE A 64 -15.12 -10.81 16.48
C PHE A 64 -13.63 -10.48 16.57
N ASN A 65 -12.91 -10.55 15.45
CA ASN A 65 -11.49 -10.25 15.37
C ASN A 65 -11.33 -9.01 14.49
N SER A 66 -11.21 -7.83 15.08
CA SER A 66 -11.29 -6.52 14.42
C SER A 66 -10.53 -6.49 13.08
N GLY A 67 -11.21 -6.78 11.96
CA GLY A 67 -10.58 -6.87 10.63
C GLY A 67 -9.87 -5.57 10.24
N ILE A 68 -10.29 -4.47 10.85
CA ILE A 68 -9.68 -3.14 10.76
C ILE A 68 -8.25 -3.14 11.34
N LYS A 69 -7.96 -3.81 12.47
CA LYS A 69 -6.59 -3.88 13.02
C LYS A 69 -5.64 -4.60 12.07
N SER A 70 -6.04 -5.76 11.55
CA SER A 70 -5.22 -6.51 10.58
C SER A 70 -5.01 -5.70 9.29
N LEU A 71 -6.04 -4.99 8.81
CA LEU A 71 -5.92 -4.07 7.68
C LEU A 71 -4.91 -2.96 7.97
N VAL A 72 -5.05 -2.26 9.10
CA VAL A 72 -4.17 -1.14 9.48
C VAL A 72 -2.73 -1.61 9.63
N ILE A 73 -2.49 -2.76 10.27
CA ILE A 73 -1.17 -3.38 10.37
C ILE A 73 -0.59 -3.66 8.98
N THR A 74 -1.37 -4.28 8.10
CA THR A 74 -0.94 -4.58 6.72
C THR A 74 -0.58 -3.30 5.96
N LYS A 75 -1.41 -2.25 6.05
CA LYS A 75 -1.13 -0.96 5.41
C LYS A 75 0.13 -0.31 5.99
N ALA A 76 0.35 -0.38 7.31
CA ALA A 76 1.54 0.14 7.96
C ALA A 76 2.82 -0.58 7.47
N ILE A 77 2.79 -1.91 7.37
CA ILE A 77 3.90 -2.70 6.82
C ILE A 77 4.18 -2.28 5.37
N MET A 78 3.15 -2.18 4.53
CA MET A 78 3.31 -1.79 3.12
C MET A 78 3.86 -0.37 2.98
N ILE A 79 3.42 0.57 3.81
CA ILE A 79 3.98 1.93 3.87
C ILE A 79 5.47 1.86 4.23
N GLY A 80 5.86 1.05 5.21
CA GLY A 80 7.26 0.87 5.61
C GLY A 80 8.13 0.36 4.46
N VAL A 81 7.68 -0.69 3.77
CA VAL A 81 8.39 -1.27 2.62
C VAL A 81 8.51 -0.26 1.48
N LEU A 82 7.42 0.43 1.13
CA LEU A 82 7.43 1.44 0.06
C LEU A 82 8.26 2.67 0.44
N SER A 83 8.30 3.04 1.72
CA SER A 83 9.15 4.14 2.20
C SER A 83 10.63 3.80 2.04
N TRP A 84 11.02 2.56 2.37
CA TRP A 84 12.37 2.08 2.13
C TRP A 84 12.70 2.03 0.62
N ALA A 85 11.78 1.53 -0.21
CA ALA A 85 11.95 1.49 -1.66
C ALA A 85 12.06 2.90 -2.27
N ALA A 86 11.21 3.83 -1.84
CA ALA A 86 11.25 5.24 -2.24
C ALA A 86 12.59 5.86 -1.84
N TRP A 87 13.05 5.65 -0.61
CA TRP A 87 14.33 6.19 -0.17
C TRP A 87 15.50 5.67 -1.02
N ARG A 88 15.60 4.34 -1.23
CA ARG A 88 16.64 3.73 -2.07
C ARG A 88 16.61 4.27 -3.49
N ALA A 89 15.43 4.29 -4.11
CA ALA A 89 15.26 4.84 -5.44
C ALA A 89 15.58 6.34 -5.51
N GLY A 90 15.24 7.11 -4.47
CA GLY A 90 15.52 8.53 -4.37
C GLY A 90 17.01 8.86 -4.34
N VAL A 91 17.80 8.09 -3.57
CA VAL A 91 19.27 8.21 -3.56
C VAL A 91 19.85 7.93 -4.94
N HIS A 92 19.40 6.85 -5.60
CA HIS A 92 19.89 6.52 -6.95
C HIS A 92 19.41 7.52 -8.03
N ALA A 93 18.26 8.16 -7.83
CA ALA A 93 17.71 9.18 -8.72
C ALA A 93 18.32 10.58 -8.50
N GLY A 94 19.10 10.79 -7.43
CA GLY A 94 19.68 12.08 -7.07
C GLY A 94 18.68 13.07 -6.46
N TYR A 95 17.61 12.58 -5.83
CA TYR A 95 16.67 13.43 -5.10
C TYR A 95 17.19 13.83 -3.71
N PHE A 96 18.07 13.02 -3.11
CA PHE A 96 18.70 13.23 -1.81
C PHE A 96 20.15 12.75 -1.84
#